data_AF-A0A6A6JZ65-F1
#
_entry.id   AF-A0A6A6JZ65-F1
#
_cell.length_a   1.000
_cell.length_b   1.000
_cell.length_c   1.000
_cell.angle_alpha   90.00
_cell.angle_beta   90.00
_cell.angle_gamma   90.00
#
_symmetry.space_group_name_H-M   'P 1'
#
loop_
_entity.id
_entity.type
_entity.pdbx_description
1 polymer ?
#
loop_
_entity_poly.entity_id
_entity_poly.type
_entity_poly.pdbx_seq_one_letter_code
_entity_poly.pdbx_strand_id
1 'polypeptide(L)'
;MGKVHGSLARAGKVKSQTPKVEPQEKPKKPKGRAYKRIQYTRRFVNVTMTGGKRKVRRQLLMVEAGFATNGSDETQMNPAPTTS
;
A
#
# COMPACT_ATOMS: atom_id res chain seq x y z
N MET A 1 -18.91 -41.12 -18.63
CA MET A 1 -19.84 -40.25 -17.88
C MET A 1 -19.32 -40.10 -16.45
N GLY A 2 -18.85 -38.91 -16.09
CA GLY A 2 -18.24 -38.66 -14.77
C GLY A 2 -19.28 -38.49 -13.66
N LYS A 3 -18.85 -38.58 -12.40
CA LYS A 3 -19.72 -38.44 -11.23
C LYS A 3 -20.27 -37.01 -11.16
N VAL A 4 -21.56 -36.88 -11.48
CA VAL A 4 -22.27 -35.60 -11.55
C VAL A 4 -22.57 -35.01 -10.16
N HIS A 5 -22.51 -35.83 -9.10
CA HIS A 5 -22.97 -35.47 -7.76
C HIS A 5 -21.83 -35.62 -6.75
N GLY A 6 -21.40 -34.50 -6.16
CA GLY A 6 -20.38 -34.40 -5.12
C GLY A 6 -20.95 -33.82 -3.82
N SER A 7 -20.13 -33.76 -2.77
CA SER A 7 -20.52 -33.16 -1.50
C SER A 7 -20.56 -31.63 -1.59
N LEU A 8 -21.72 -31.05 -1.28
CA LEU A 8 -21.93 -29.60 -1.20
C LEU A 8 -21.57 -29.01 0.17
N ALA A 9 -21.23 -29.85 1.16
CA ALA A 9 -21.05 -29.44 2.55
C ALA A 9 -19.90 -28.43 2.79
N ARG A 10 -18.97 -28.30 1.84
CA ARG A 10 -17.82 -27.39 1.94
C ARG A 10 -18.03 -26.05 1.24
N ALA A 11 -19.20 -25.82 0.64
CA ALA A 11 -19.50 -24.57 -0.03
C ALA A 11 -19.41 -23.40 0.96
N GLY A 12 -18.61 -22.38 0.63
CA GLY A 12 -18.49 -21.17 1.45
C GLY A 12 -17.63 -21.28 2.71
N LYS A 13 -17.10 -22.46 3.09
CA LYS A 13 -16.33 -22.68 4.35
C LYS A 13 -15.28 -21.61 4.63
N VAL A 14 -14.51 -21.21 3.61
CA VAL A 14 -13.40 -20.26 3.80
C VAL A 14 -13.92 -18.85 4.10
N LYS A 15 -14.97 -18.40 3.41
CA LYS A 15 -15.52 -17.05 3.59
C LYS A 15 -16.26 -16.90 4.93
N SER A 16 -16.87 -17.98 5.45
CA SER A 16 -17.49 -17.97 6.77
C SER A 16 -16.50 -18.10 7.93
N GLN A 17 -15.35 -18.74 7.69
CA GLN A 17 -14.29 -18.91 8.70
C GLN A 17 -13.44 -17.65 8.88
N THR A 18 -13.30 -16.80 7.87
CA THR A 18 -12.50 -15.57 7.98
C THR A 18 -13.17 -14.54 8.89
N PRO A 19 -12.45 -13.95 9.85
CA PRO A 19 -12.98 -12.86 10.67
C PRO A 19 -13.37 -11.68 9.78
N LYS A 20 -14.53 -11.07 10.06
CA LYS A 20 -15.00 -9.91 9.32
C LYS A 20 -14.17 -8.69 9.71
N VAL A 21 -13.39 -8.17 8.77
CA VAL A 21 -12.65 -6.92 8.93
C VAL A 21 -13.40 -5.82 8.20
N GLU A 22 -13.80 -4.78 8.94
CA GLU A 22 -14.42 -3.59 8.35
C GLU A 22 -13.37 -2.74 7.63
N PRO A 23 -13.74 -2.08 6.52
CA PRO A 23 -12.81 -1.26 5.78
C PRO A 23 -12.37 -0.05 6.61
N GLN A 24 -11.06 0.13 6.78
CA GLN A 24 -10.53 1.33 7.41
C GLN A 24 -10.92 2.59 6.63
N GLU A 25 -11.33 3.64 7.34
CA GLU A 25 -11.55 4.95 6.74
C GLU A 25 -10.23 5.49 6.17
N LYS A 26 -10.20 5.67 4.85
CA LYS A 26 -9.05 6.20 4.11
C LYS A 26 -9.45 7.52 3.46
N PRO A 27 -8.52 8.49 3.36
CA PRO A 27 -8.81 9.75 2.69
C PRO A 27 -9.25 9.49 1.26
N LYS A 28 -10.27 10.23 0.83
CA LYS A 28 -10.85 10.09 -0.50
C LYS A 28 -9.79 10.39 -1.56
N LYS A 29 -9.54 9.42 -2.44
CA LYS A 29 -8.68 9.65 -3.60
C LYS A 29 -9.42 10.59 -4.57
N PRO A 30 -8.78 11.66 -5.05
CA PRO A 30 -9.41 12.55 -6.01
C PRO A 30 -9.72 11.77 -7.30
N LYS A 31 -10.78 12.16 -8.01
CA LYS A 31 -11.23 11.51 -9.24
C LYS A 31 -10.77 12.30 -10.48
N GLY A 32 -10.72 11.64 -11.64
CA GLY A 32 -10.48 12.29 -12.94
C GLY A 32 -9.06 12.85 -13.12
N ARG A 33 -8.97 14.09 -13.61
CA ARG A 33 -7.70 14.76 -13.98
C ARG A 33 -6.75 14.89 -12.79
N ALA A 34 -7.27 15.20 -11.61
CA ALA A 34 -6.46 15.32 -10.40
C ALA A 34 -5.75 13.99 -10.07
N TYR A 35 -6.43 12.84 -10.23
CA TYR A 35 -5.80 11.54 -10.04
C TYR A 35 -4.70 11.26 -11.06
N LYS A 36 -4.93 11.63 -12.33
CA LYS A 36 -3.94 11.46 -13.40
C LYS A 36 -2.69 12.31 -13.14
N ARG A 37 -2.82 13.54 -12.62
CA ARG A 37 -1.69 14.37 -12.18
C ARG A 37 -0.87 13.65 -11.10
N ILE A 38 -1.53 13.16 -10.05
CA ILE A 38 -0.86 12.46 -8.94
C ILE A 38 -0.22 11.15 -9.41
N GLN A 39 -0.81 10.47 -10.40
CA GLN A 39 -0.24 9.25 -10.98
C GLN A 39 1.01 9.56 -11.83
N TYR A 40 0.99 10.64 -12.61
CA TYR A 40 2.12 11.08 -13.42
C TYR A 40 3.30 11.50 -12.54
N THR A 41 3.06 12.37 -11.55
CA THR A 41 4.12 12.81 -10.63
C THR A 41 4.76 11.63 -9.89
N ARG A 42 3.95 10.70 -9.38
CA ARG A 42 4.44 9.48 -8.71
C ARG A 42 5.20 8.50 -9.61
N ARG A 43 4.90 8.45 -10.92
CA ARG A 43 5.51 7.47 -11.84
C ARG A 43 6.73 7.98 -12.58
N PHE A 44 6.78 9.29 -12.86
CA PHE A 44 7.73 9.85 -13.81
C PHE A 44 8.53 11.04 -13.28
N VAL A 45 7.99 11.83 -12.34
CA VAL A 45 8.69 13.02 -11.82
C VAL A 45 9.47 12.67 -10.56
N ASN A 46 8.79 12.14 -9.54
CA ASN A 46 9.39 11.81 -8.24
C ASN A 46 9.78 10.33 -8.19
N VAL A 47 10.58 9.87 -9.15
CA VAL A 47 10.92 8.45 -9.32
C VAL A 47 11.94 8.03 -8.26
N THR A 48 11.50 7.32 -7.21
CA THR A 48 12.42 6.64 -6.28
C THR A 48 12.86 5.30 -6.87
N MET A 49 14.02 5.26 -7.54
CA MET A 49 14.61 4.02 -8.06
C MET A 49 15.36 3.27 -6.95
N THR A 50 14.65 2.40 -6.24
CA THR A 50 15.31 1.35 -5.45
C THR A 50 15.81 0.27 -6.41
N GLY A 51 17.03 0.43 -6.94
CA GLY A 51 17.80 -0.55 -7.73
C GLY A 51 17.03 -1.57 -8.60
N GLY A 52 17.14 -1.46 -9.92
CA GLY A 52 16.61 -2.43 -10.89
C GLY A 52 15.27 -2.03 -11.56
N LYS A 53 14.57 -3.00 -12.18
CA LYS A 53 13.32 -2.76 -12.94
C LYS A 53 12.20 -2.19 -12.05
N ARG A 54 11.47 -1.17 -12.54
CA ARG A 54 10.37 -0.50 -11.81
C ARG A 54 9.31 -1.51 -11.35
N LYS A 55 9.08 -1.61 -10.03
CA LYS A 55 8.02 -2.43 -9.44
C LYS A 55 6.85 -1.57 -8.98
N VAL A 56 5.81 -1.50 -9.82
CA VAL A 56 4.62 -0.64 -9.61
C VAL A 56 3.73 -1.11 -8.45
N ARG A 57 3.92 -2.34 -7.94
CA ARG A 57 3.12 -2.95 -6.87
C ARG A 57 3.95 -3.53 -5.71
N ARG A 58 5.16 -3.03 -5.45
CA ARG A 58 5.98 -3.58 -4.34
C ARG A 58 5.75 -2.89 -2.99
N GLN A 59 5.34 -1.62 -2.96
CA GLN A 59 5.11 -0.90 -1.71
C GLN A 59 3.83 -1.32 -0.95
N LEU A 60 2.81 -1.85 -1.63
CA LEU A 60 1.58 -2.28 -0.93
C LEU A 60 1.84 -3.49 0.00
N LEU A 61 2.82 -4.33 -0.31
CA LEU A 61 3.18 -5.50 0.51
C LEU A 61 4.14 -5.16 1.66
N MET A 62 4.89 -4.05 1.60
CA MET A 62 5.84 -3.67 2.67
C MET A 62 5.21 -2.74 3.71
N VAL A 63 4.24 -1.90 3.32
CA VAL A 63 3.53 -0.99 4.25
C VAL A 63 2.55 -1.76 5.14
N GLU A 64 1.99 -2.89 4.68
CA GLU A 64 1.15 -3.77 5.51
C GLU A 64 1.98 -4.71 6.41
N ALA A 65 3.27 -4.89 6.13
CA ALA A 65 4.18 -5.79 6.87
C ALA A 65 5.05 -5.07 7.93
N GLY A 66 4.81 -3.79 8.22
CA GLY A 66 5.46 -3.11 9.35
C GLY A 66 6.97 -2.85 9.25
N PHE A 67 7.59 -3.06 8.08
CA PHE A 67 9.00 -2.67 7.88
C PHE A 67 9.08 -1.26 7.30
N ALA A 68 9.05 -0.27 8.19
CA ALA A 68 9.51 1.08 7.90
C ALA A 68 11.05 1.05 7.77
N THR A 69 11.57 1.12 6.56
CA THR A 69 12.94 1.61 6.35
C THR A 69 12.84 3.07 5.99
N ASN A 70 13.13 3.91 6.99
CA ASN A 70 13.24 5.35 6.92
C ASN A 70 14.05 5.76 5.67
N GLY A 71 13.41 6.46 4.75
CA GLY A 71 14.08 7.31 3.78
C GLY A 71 13.91 8.76 4.25
N SER A 72 15.02 9.48 4.24
CA SER A 72 15.21 10.90 4.57
C SER A 72 15.04 11.31 6.03
N ASP A 73 16.09 11.05 6.83
CA ASP A 73 16.47 11.97 7.92
C ASP A 73 17.16 13.19 7.29
N GLU A 74 16.36 14.06 6.67
CA GLU A 74 16.74 15.42 6.31
C GLU A 74 15.67 16.34 6.88
N THR A 75 15.75 16.60 8.19
CA THR A 75 15.17 17.82 8.77
C THR A 75 15.94 18.22 10.03
N GLN A 76 16.99 19.01 9.79
CA GLN A 76 17.45 20.14 10.61
C GLN A 76 17.89 19.86 12.06
N MET A 77 19.22 19.72 12.19
CA MET A 77 19.92 20.25 13.36
C MET A 77 19.71 21.77 13.42
N ASN A 78 18.93 22.25 14.38
CA ASN A 78 18.99 23.65 14.80
C ASN A 78 20.03 23.74 15.94
N PRO A 79 21.15 24.49 15.78
CA PRO A 79 21.96 24.83 16.94
C PRO A 79 21.17 25.78 17.85
N ALA A 80 21.10 25.45 19.14
CA ALA A 80 20.47 26.28 20.15
C ALA A 80 21.07 27.71 20.14
N PRO A 81 20.27 28.77 20.32
CA PRO A 81 20.83 30.09 20.55
C PRO A 81 21.48 30.13 21.93
N THR A 82 22.81 30.20 21.94
CA THR A 82 23.56 30.72 23.08
C THR A 82 23.04 32.13 23.36
N THR A 83 22.47 32.33 24.53
CA THR A 83 22.26 33.67 25.09
C THR A 83 22.88 33.69 26.48
N SER A 84 23.61 34.77 26.71
CA SER A 84 24.49 35.10 27.84
C SER A 84 23.87 34.94 29.22
#